data_AF-A0A660PAQ6-F1
#
_entry.id   AF-A0A660PAQ6-F1
#
_cell.length_a   1.000
_cell.length_b   1.000
_cell.length_c   1.000
_cell.angle_alpha   90.00
_cell.angle_beta   90.00
_cell.angle_gamma   90.00
#
_symmetry.space_group_name_H-M   'P 1'
#
loop_
_entity.id
_entity.type
_entity.pdbx_description
1 polymer ?
#
loop_
_entity_poly.entity_id
_entity_poly.type
_entity_poly.pdbx_seq_one_letter_code
_entity_poly.pdbx_strand_id
1 'polypeptide(L)'
;MNDRVEPDSSNKLMSMMNKIMPTCKEVSHLTSSSMDEKLTFRQKLGVRFHLMFCKWCRLFRSQVIQMRAVIKSQSLAIQTGLEEPDFKLSAEFKNRLKKSLENND
;
A
#
# COMPACT_ATOMS: atom_id res chain seq x y z
N MET A 1 20.89 0.59 -17.99
CA MET A 1 19.66 0.48 -18.81
C MET A 1 18.82 1.72 -18.54
N ASN A 2 18.44 2.43 -19.59
CA ASN A 2 17.93 3.80 -19.55
C ASN A 2 16.49 3.78 -20.11
N ASP A 3 15.49 3.54 -19.27
CA ASP A 3 14.09 3.57 -19.70
C ASP A 3 13.53 4.99 -19.49
N ARG A 4 13.90 5.89 -20.41
CA ARG A 4 13.17 7.13 -20.63
C ARG A 4 11.87 6.78 -21.34
N VAL A 5 10.77 6.80 -20.60
CA VAL A 5 9.42 6.79 -21.18
C VAL A 5 9.17 8.17 -21.81
N GLU A 6 9.09 8.23 -23.14
CA GLU A 6 8.66 9.43 -23.89
C GLU A 6 7.20 9.80 -23.55
N PRO A 7 6.86 11.08 -23.33
CA PRO A 7 5.48 11.51 -23.21
C PRO A 7 4.86 11.77 -24.60
N ASP A 8 4.07 10.82 -25.11
CA ASP A 8 3.23 11.00 -26.30
C ASP A 8 2.12 12.04 -26.05
N SER A 9 2.24 13.16 -26.74
CA SER A 9 1.45 14.38 -26.68
C SER A 9 0.12 14.30 -27.47
N SER A 10 -0.39 13.10 -27.73
CA SER A 10 -1.67 12.86 -28.42
C SER A 10 -2.87 12.59 -27.49
N ASN A 11 -2.67 12.48 -26.17
CA ASN A 11 -3.64 11.87 -25.24
C ASN A 11 -4.54 12.83 -24.43
N LYS A 12 -4.76 14.07 -24.89
CA LYS A 12 -5.53 15.05 -24.11
C LYS A 12 -7.00 14.63 -23.89
N LEU A 13 -7.61 13.97 -24.87
CA LEU A 13 -8.98 13.46 -24.82
C LEU A 13 -9.11 12.22 -23.90
N MET A 14 -8.17 11.27 -24.01
CA MET A 14 -8.13 10.06 -23.17
C MET A 14 -7.84 10.40 -21.70
N SER A 15 -6.96 11.36 -21.45
CA SER A 15 -6.66 11.89 -20.11
C SER A 15 -7.88 12.55 -19.43
N MET A 16 -8.79 13.12 -20.22
CA MET A 16 -10.01 13.76 -19.71
C MET A 16 -11.15 12.74 -19.47
N MET A 17 -11.24 11.68 -20.27
CA MET A 17 -12.24 10.61 -20.07
C MET A 17 -11.92 9.70 -18.88
N ASN A 18 -10.63 9.40 -18.65
CA ASN A 18 -10.18 8.62 -17.49
C ASN A 18 -10.35 9.36 -16.15
N LYS A 19 -10.60 10.68 -16.19
CA LYS A 19 -11.00 11.44 -15.00
C LYS A 19 -12.44 11.17 -14.56
N ILE A 20 -13.32 10.72 -15.46
CA ILE A 20 -14.74 10.48 -15.21
C ILE A 20 -15.01 9.00 -14.92
N MET A 21 -14.37 8.09 -15.65
CA MET A 21 -14.46 6.65 -15.42
C MET A 21 -13.06 6.01 -15.48
N PRO A 22 -12.32 5.99 -14.35
CA PRO A 22 -10.99 5.42 -14.33
C PRO A 22 -11.05 3.90 -14.54
N THR A 23 -10.05 3.36 -15.23
CA THR A 23 -9.89 1.91 -15.40
C THR A 23 -9.47 1.25 -14.08
N CYS A 24 -9.63 -0.07 -13.95
CA CYS A 24 -9.17 -0.80 -12.76
C CYS A 24 -7.68 -0.53 -12.44
N LYS A 25 -6.83 -0.43 -13.48
CA LYS A 25 -5.39 -0.13 -13.35
C LYS A 25 -5.17 1.25 -12.74
N GLU A 26 -5.89 2.25 -13.23
CA GLU A 26 -5.81 3.61 -12.72
C GLU A 26 -6.39 3.73 -11.32
N VAL A 27 -7.47 3.00 -11.00
CA VAL A 27 -8.00 2.98 -9.63
C VAL A 27 -7.00 2.38 -8.65
N SER A 28 -6.31 1.30 -9.02
CA SER A 28 -5.24 0.73 -8.20
C SER A 28 -4.09 1.73 -8.01
N HIS A 29 -3.68 2.40 -9.09
CA HIS A 29 -2.64 3.44 -9.04
C HIS A 29 -3.07 4.62 -8.17
N LEU A 30 -4.27 5.19 -8.39
CA LEU A 30 -4.83 6.29 -7.60
C LEU A 30 -5.04 5.88 -6.14
N THR A 31 -5.39 4.62 -5.86
CA THR A 31 -5.48 4.11 -4.50
C THR A 31 -4.09 4.17 -3.86
N SER A 32 -3.04 3.68 -4.52
CA SER A 32 -1.65 3.78 -4.05
C SER A 32 -1.14 5.22 -3.97
N SER A 33 -1.54 6.11 -4.88
CA SER A 33 -1.15 7.52 -4.82
C SER A 33 -1.89 8.28 -3.74
N SER A 34 -3.16 7.94 -3.46
CA SER A 34 -3.94 8.52 -2.33
C SER A 34 -3.34 8.28 -0.96
N MET A 35 -2.41 7.34 -0.95
CA MET A 35 -1.74 6.79 0.18
C MET A 35 -0.46 7.59 0.50
N ASP A 36 0.15 8.22 -0.50
CA ASP A 36 1.37 9.02 -0.33
C ASP A 36 1.10 10.53 -0.54
N GLU A 37 0.14 10.89 -1.39
CA GLU A 37 -0.23 12.26 -1.72
C GLU A 37 -1.75 12.51 -1.69
N LYS A 38 -2.16 13.78 -1.56
CA LYS A 38 -3.58 14.17 -1.58
C LYS A 38 -4.13 14.08 -3.01
N LEU A 39 -4.98 13.09 -3.28
CA LEU A 39 -5.77 13.04 -4.51
C LEU A 39 -6.63 14.31 -4.68
N THR A 40 -6.73 14.80 -5.92
CA THR A 40 -7.66 15.88 -6.28
C THR A 40 -9.12 15.42 -6.12
N PHE A 41 -10.05 16.35 -5.84
CA PHE A 41 -11.47 16.04 -5.62
C PHE A 41 -12.10 15.24 -6.77
N ARG A 42 -11.70 15.53 -8.02
CA ARG A 42 -12.21 14.83 -9.22
C ARG A 42 -11.77 13.36 -9.24
N GLN A 43 -10.51 13.07 -8.92
CA GLN A 43 -9.99 11.70 -8.86
C GLN A 43 -10.68 10.89 -7.75
N LYS A 44 -10.93 11.52 -6.59
CA LYS A 44 -11.69 10.88 -5.50
C LYS A 44 -13.10 10.48 -5.94
N LEU A 45 -13.77 11.34 -6.69
CA LEU A 45 -15.11 11.05 -7.20
C LEU A 45 -15.11 9.92 -8.23
N GLY A 46 -14.18 9.94 -9.20
CA GLY A 46 -14.03 8.87 -10.20
C GLY A 46 -13.72 7.50 -9.58
N VAL A 47 -12.82 7.45 -8.59
CA VAL A 47 -12.54 6.23 -7.82
C VAL A 47 -13.78 5.77 -7.06
N ARG A 48 -14.48 6.68 -6.37
CA ARG A 48 -15.71 6.32 -5.62
C ARG A 48 -16.78 5.76 -6.54
N PHE A 49 -16.95 6.33 -7.74
CA PHE A 49 -17.86 5.82 -8.75
C PHE A 49 -17.46 4.42 -9.23
N HIS A 50 -16.20 4.23 -9.61
CA HIS A 50 -15.71 2.93 -10.06
C HIS A 50 -15.88 1.82 -9.01
N LEU A 51 -15.64 2.14 -7.72
CA LEU A 51 -15.80 1.19 -6.61
C LEU A 51 -17.26 0.77 -6.36
N MET A 52 -18.24 1.53 -6.85
CA MET A 52 -19.66 1.12 -6.78
C MET A 52 -19.95 -0.04 -7.73
N PHE A 53 -19.32 -0.06 -8.91
CA PHE A 53 -19.56 -1.06 -9.95
C PHE A 53 -18.54 -2.20 -9.96
N CYS A 54 -17.31 -1.96 -9.50
CA CYS A 54 -16.24 -2.95 -9.50
C CYS A 54 -15.97 -3.53 -8.11
N LYS A 55 -16.42 -4.77 -7.89
CA LYS A 55 -16.20 -5.51 -6.63
C LYS A 55 -14.71 -5.79 -6.34
N TRP A 56 -13.91 -6.04 -7.38
CA TRP A 56 -12.48 -6.34 -7.24
C TRP A 56 -11.70 -5.14 -6.69
N CYS A 57 -11.90 -3.96 -7.26
CA CYS A 57 -11.27 -2.74 -6.76
C CYS A 57 -11.72 -2.40 -5.34
N ARG A 58 -12.98 -2.73 -4.98
CA ARG A 58 -13.47 -2.58 -3.60
C ARG A 58 -12.76 -3.50 -2.62
N LEU A 59 -12.53 -4.75 -3.00
CA LEU A 59 -11.78 -5.71 -2.19
C LEU A 59 -10.33 -5.26 -2.02
N PHE A 60 -9.65 -4.92 -3.12
CA PHE A 60 -8.29 -4.41 -3.11
C PHE A 60 -8.14 -3.21 -2.16
N ARG A 61 -9.02 -2.21 -2.29
CA ARG A 61 -9.01 -1.04 -1.39
C ARG A 61 -9.15 -1.42 0.08
N SER A 62 -10.03 -2.37 0.40
CA SER A 62 -10.21 -2.83 1.79
C SER A 62 -8.95 -3.50 2.31
N GLN A 63 -8.33 -4.38 1.53
CA GLN A 63 -7.10 -5.08 1.92
C GLN A 63 -5.97 -4.09 2.22
N VAL A 64 -5.74 -3.12 1.34
CA VAL A 64 -4.63 -2.19 1.55
C VAL A 64 -4.88 -1.24 2.73
N ILE A 65 -6.12 -0.83 2.99
CA ILE A 65 -6.47 -0.03 4.18
C ILE A 65 -6.22 -0.83 5.47
N GLN A 66 -6.57 -2.12 5.49
CA GLN A 66 -6.32 -2.98 6.65
C GLN A 66 -4.83 -3.16 6.91
N MET A 67 -4.04 -3.46 5.87
CA MET A 67 -2.59 -3.55 5.97
C MET A 67 -1.99 -2.26 6.55
N ARG A 68 -2.46 -1.10 6.08
CA ARG A 68 -2.02 0.19 6.62
C ARG A 68 -2.46 0.44 8.04
N ALA A 69 -3.65 0.02 8.45
CA ALA A 69 -4.11 0.18 9.83
C ALA A 69 -3.19 -0.58 10.79
N VAL A 70 -2.83 -1.83 10.45
CA VAL A 70 -1.91 -2.67 11.25
C VAL A 70 -0.49 -2.09 11.29
N ILE A 71 0.03 -1.66 10.14
CA ILE A 71 1.37 -1.02 10.08
C ILE A 71 1.36 0.27 10.89
N LYS A 72 0.31 1.09 10.76
CA LYS A 72 0.19 2.35 11.48
C LYS A 72 0.11 2.12 12.99
N SER A 73 -0.67 1.15 13.47
CA SER A 73 -0.76 0.84 14.90
C SER A 73 0.58 0.36 15.47
N GLN A 74 1.32 -0.49 14.76
CA GLN A 74 2.67 -0.89 15.17
C GLN A 74 3.67 0.28 15.11
N SER A 75 3.65 1.07 14.04
CA SER A 75 4.56 2.21 13.89
C SER A 75 4.31 3.31 14.92
N LEU A 76 3.06 3.47 15.38
CA LEU A 76 2.70 4.36 16.48
C LEU A 76 3.26 3.83 17.79
N ALA A 77 3.09 2.53 18.09
CA ALA A 77 3.67 1.91 19.28
C ALA A 77 5.21 2.07 19.32
N ILE A 78 5.88 1.91 18.18
CA ILE A 78 7.33 2.10 18.03
C ILE A 78 7.73 3.59 18.19
N GLN A 79 6.96 4.53 17.65
CA GLN A 79 7.30 5.97 17.68
C GLN A 79 6.98 6.65 19.02
N THR A 80 5.96 6.21 19.75
CA THR A 80 5.56 6.84 21.01
C THR A 80 6.38 6.38 22.22
N GLY A 81 7.32 5.45 22.06
CA GLY A 81 8.24 5.01 23.12
C GLY A 81 7.55 4.43 24.37
N LEU A 82 6.27 4.03 24.26
CA LEU A 82 5.48 3.58 25.39
C LEU A 82 5.43 2.07 25.58
N GLU A 83 5.91 1.28 24.62
CA GLU A 83 6.13 -0.15 24.81
C GLU A 83 7.35 -0.55 24.00
N GLU A 84 8.38 -1.06 24.67
CA GLU A 84 9.33 -1.98 24.03
C GLU A 84 8.46 -3.00 23.28
N PRO A 85 8.54 -3.11 21.94
CA PRO A 85 7.78 -4.13 21.25
C PRO A 85 8.13 -5.46 21.94
N ASP A 86 7.14 -6.12 22.55
CA ASP A 86 7.30 -7.44 23.19
C ASP A 86 7.47 -8.52 22.11
N PHE A 87 8.33 -8.24 21.14
CA PHE A 87 8.97 -9.22 20.30
C PHE A 87 10.11 -9.86 21.11
N LYS A 88 9.80 -10.32 22.33
CA LYS A 88 10.66 -11.30 22.98
C LYS A 88 10.59 -12.54 22.12
N LEU A 89 11.69 -12.83 21.42
CA LEU A 89 11.96 -14.15 20.86
C LEU A 89 11.58 -15.17 21.93
N SER A 90 10.64 -16.07 21.60
CA SER A 90 10.28 -17.18 22.50
C SER A 90 11.56 -17.82 23.03
N ALA A 91 11.59 -18.15 24.32
CA ALA A 91 12.73 -18.82 24.94
C ALA A 91 13.15 -20.06 24.11
N GLU A 92 12.20 -20.71 23.46
CA GLU A 92 12.42 -21.80 22.51
C GLU A 92 13.26 -21.39 21.30
N PHE A 93 12.94 -20.26 20.64
CA PHE A 93 13.66 -19.78 19.46
C PHE A 93 15.07 -19.33 19.82
N LYS A 94 15.25 -18.69 20.98
CA LYS A 94 16.57 -18.29 21.49
C LYS A 94 17.45 -19.52 21.78
N ASN A 95 16.88 -20.56 22.37
CA ASN A 95 17.58 -21.82 22.64
C ASN A 95 17.94 -22.56 21.34
N ARG A 96 17.05 -22.56 20.34
CA ARG A 96 17.34 -23.14 19.01
C ARG A 96 18.49 -22.42 18.31
N LEU A 97 18.49 -21.08 18.32
CA LEU A 97 19.59 -20.29 17.74
C LEU A 97 20.93 -20.55 18.44
N LYS A 98 20.93 -20.58 19.79
CA LYS A 98 22.13 -20.86 20.56
C LYS A 98 22.72 -22.24 20.22
N LYS A 99 21.86 -23.25 20.12
CA LYS A 99 22.28 -24.62 19.78
C LYS A 99 22.86 -24.73 18.36
N SER A 100 22.40 -23.93 17.40
CA SER A 100 22.99 -23.93 16.05
C SER A 100 24.36 -23.24 15.96
N LEU A 101 24.65 -22.30 16.86
CA LEU A 101 25.95 -21.64 16.94
C LEU A 101 26.97 -22.50 17.69
N GLU A 102 26.54 -23.23 18.73
CA GLU A 102 27.41 -24.13 19.51
C GLU A 102 27.80 -25.44 18.79
N ASN A 103 27.11 -25.81 17.71
CA ASN A 103 27.42 -27.01 16.91
C ASN A 103 28.23 -26.70 15.63
N ASN A 104 28.79 -25.48 15.49
CA ASN A 104 29.64 -25.07 14.36
C ASN A 104 31.11 -24.83 14.77
N ASP A 105 31.55 -25.43 15.88
CA ASP A 105 32.98 -25.62 16.21
C ASP A 105 33.35 -27.10 16.10
#